data_AF-A0AAD2G3C9-F1
#
_entry.id   AF-A0AAD2G3C9-F1
#
_cell.length_a   1.000
_cell.length_b   1.000
_cell.length_c   1.000
_cell.angle_alpha   90.00
_cell.angle_beta   90.00
_cell.angle_gamma   90.00
#
_symmetry.space_group_name_H-M   'P 1'
#
loop_
_entity.id
_entity.type
_entity.pdbx_description
1 polymer ?
#
loop_
_entity_poly.entity_id
_entity_poly.type
_entity_poly.pdbx_seq_one_letter_code
_entity_poly.pdbx_strand_id
1 'polypeptide(L)'
;MRGLLQIISTVLLISLASATESNNNCRFALEVNKDSYLPAEEIEVTMTQCDPDLDDFVAIYDADVDPNETRGHVTYVMWMRTCGSSYCSEPADSSTFLFGKGHNKHSWPLPMGRYKVHLLKKTGKREFETYATSQSFMVEDRAPKQVKKIEVDSV
;
A
#
# COMPACT_ATOMS: atom_id res chain seq x y z
N MET A 1 -27.90 60.88 -32.32
CA MET A 1 -27.65 59.42 -32.38
C MET A 1 -26.57 59.09 -31.36
N ARG A 2 -26.95 58.68 -30.15
CA ARG A 2 -26.02 58.23 -29.10
C ARG A 2 -26.55 56.89 -28.59
N GLY A 3 -25.92 55.81 -29.01
CA GLY A 3 -26.24 54.46 -28.56
C GLY A 3 -25.62 54.23 -27.19
N LEU A 4 -26.46 53.92 -26.20
CA LEU A 4 -26.06 53.32 -24.93
C LEU A 4 -26.36 51.83 -25.06
N LEU A 5 -25.34 51.00 -25.26
CA LEU A 5 -25.48 49.55 -25.18
C LEU A 5 -24.89 49.11 -23.84
N GLN A 6 -25.76 48.83 -22.88
CA GLN A 6 -25.42 48.16 -21.62
C GLN A 6 -25.00 46.73 -21.94
N ILE A 7 -23.73 46.41 -21.71
CA ILE A 7 -23.26 45.02 -21.74
C ILE A 7 -23.32 44.49 -20.32
N ILE A 8 -24.31 43.64 -20.07
CA ILE A 8 -24.45 42.86 -18.84
C ILE A 8 -23.37 41.78 -18.90
N SER A 9 -22.32 41.95 -18.11
CA SER A 9 -21.23 40.97 -17.98
C SER A 9 -21.57 39.98 -16.87
N THR A 10 -22.33 38.93 -17.21
CA THR A 10 -22.60 37.82 -16.30
C THR A 10 -21.37 36.93 -16.23
N VAL A 11 -20.62 37.01 -15.13
CA VAL A 11 -19.48 36.13 -14.84
C VAL A 11 -20.04 34.78 -14.41
N LEU A 12 -19.95 33.80 -15.31
CA LEU A 12 -20.31 32.41 -15.03
C LEU A 12 -19.17 31.76 -14.22
N LEU A 13 -19.35 31.65 -12.91
CA LEU A 13 -18.48 30.86 -12.03
C LEU A 13 -18.73 29.37 -12.32
N ILE A 14 -17.90 28.78 -13.18
CA ILE A 14 -17.85 27.33 -13.36
C ILE A 14 -17.05 26.78 -12.18
N SER A 15 -17.75 26.26 -11.16
CA SER A 15 -17.14 25.42 -10.15
C SER A 15 -16.64 24.14 -10.83
N LEU A 16 -15.33 24.05 -11.03
CA LEU A 16 -14.65 22.82 -11.42
C LEU A 16 -14.75 21.85 -10.23
N ALA A 17 -15.79 21.02 -10.21
CA ALA A 17 -15.72 19.77 -9.47
C ALA A 17 -14.64 18.93 -10.15
N SER A 18 -13.48 18.85 -9.53
CA SER A 18 -12.44 17.90 -9.92
C SER A 18 -13.02 16.51 -9.74
N ALA A 19 -13.46 15.88 -10.82
CA ALA A 19 -13.69 14.45 -10.83
C ALA A 19 -12.33 13.81 -10.59
N THR A 20 -12.11 13.29 -9.39
CA THR A 20 -11.04 12.33 -9.13
C THR A 20 -11.38 11.09 -9.95
N GLU A 21 -10.87 11.02 -11.17
CA GLU A 21 -10.69 9.74 -11.86
C GLU A 21 -9.89 8.86 -10.90
N SER A 22 -10.57 7.87 -10.32
CA SER A 22 -9.88 6.80 -9.61
C SER A 22 -8.93 6.15 -10.61
N ASN A 23 -7.66 6.56 -10.55
CA ASN A 23 -6.60 5.88 -11.25
C ASN A 23 -6.39 4.57 -10.50
N ASN A 24 -7.23 3.57 -10.81
CA ASN A 24 -7.22 2.22 -10.24
C ASN A 24 -5.91 1.45 -10.52
N ASN A 25 -4.85 2.12 -10.98
CA ASN A 25 -3.56 1.53 -11.21
C ASN A 25 -2.76 1.45 -9.90
N CYS A 26 -3.21 0.59 -9.00
CA CYS A 26 -2.50 0.32 -7.74
C CYS A 26 -1.21 -0.49 -7.93
N ARG A 27 -0.81 -0.79 -9.18
CA ARG A 27 0.30 -1.71 -9.51
C ARG A 27 1.63 -1.39 -8.83
N PHE A 28 1.89 -0.11 -8.56
CA PHE A 28 3.10 0.37 -7.86
C PHE A 28 2.79 1.08 -6.54
N ALA A 29 1.61 0.83 -5.99
CA ALA A 29 1.14 1.57 -4.84
C ALA A 29 1.67 1.03 -3.52
N LEU A 30 2.57 0.04 -3.49
CA LEU A 30 2.98 -0.61 -2.25
C LEU A 30 4.49 -0.72 -2.15
N GLU A 31 5.05 -0.14 -1.08
CA GLU A 31 6.48 -0.10 -0.85
C GLU A 31 6.80 -0.50 0.60
N VAL A 32 7.96 -1.13 0.79
CA VAL A 32 8.55 -1.38 2.11
C VAL A 32 9.71 -0.40 2.30
N ASN A 33 9.92 0.07 3.54
CA ASN A 33 10.96 1.09 3.78
C ASN A 33 12.40 0.54 3.80
N LYS A 34 12.60 -0.78 3.83
CA LYS A 34 13.90 -1.45 3.83
C LYS A 34 13.88 -2.72 3.00
N ASP A 35 15.04 -3.06 2.43
CA ASP A 35 15.26 -4.34 1.74
C ASP A 35 15.55 -5.50 2.71
N SER A 36 15.88 -5.21 3.97
CA SER A 36 16.21 -6.20 4.99
C SER A 36 15.85 -5.70 6.40
N TYR A 37 15.34 -6.61 7.23
CA TYR A 37 14.91 -6.39 8.61
C TYR A 37 15.52 -7.46 9.52
N LEU A 38 15.80 -7.09 10.77
CA LEU A 38 16.13 -8.03 11.82
C LEU A 38 14.87 -8.80 12.29
N PRO A 39 15.02 -9.99 12.91
CA PRO A 39 13.90 -10.64 13.57
C PRO A 39 13.29 -9.72 14.64
N ALA A 40 11.96 -9.66 14.67
CA ALA A 40 11.19 -8.76 15.53
C ALA A 40 11.41 -7.25 15.29
N GLU A 41 12.02 -6.86 14.17
CA GLU A 41 12.02 -5.47 13.71
C GLU A 41 10.71 -5.16 12.98
N GLU A 42 10.12 -4.01 13.29
CA GLU A 42 8.86 -3.58 12.68
C GLU A 42 9.03 -3.30 11.19
N ILE A 43 8.09 -3.81 10.39
CA ILE A 43 8.08 -3.63 8.95
C ILE A 43 7.06 -2.53 8.63
N GLU A 44 7.55 -1.44 8.07
CA GLU A 44 6.73 -0.32 7.62
C GLU A 44 6.43 -0.48 6.13
N VAL A 45 5.14 -0.49 5.81
CA VAL A 45 4.62 -0.58 4.45
C VAL A 45 3.89 0.71 4.14
N THR A 46 4.27 1.39 3.06
CA THR A 46 3.62 2.61 2.62
C THR A 46 2.84 2.37 1.35
N MET A 47 1.63 2.93 1.33
CA MET A 47 0.77 3.00 0.16
C MET A 47 0.74 4.43 -0.38
N THR A 48 1.03 4.62 -1.67
CA THR A 48 1.23 5.99 -2.21
C THR A 48 0.20 6.38 -3.27
N GLN A 49 -0.33 5.42 -4.04
CA GLN A 49 -1.17 5.68 -5.20
C GLN A 49 -2.26 4.60 -5.36
N CYS A 50 -3.10 4.44 -4.35
CA CYS A 50 -4.26 3.54 -4.40
C CYS A 50 -5.36 4.06 -3.47
N ASP A 51 -6.61 3.82 -3.87
CA ASP A 51 -7.80 4.08 -3.06
C ASP A 51 -8.48 2.73 -2.77
N PRO A 52 -7.96 1.94 -1.80
CA PRO A 52 -8.48 0.62 -1.55
C PRO A 52 -9.82 0.66 -0.82
N ASP A 53 -10.65 -0.35 -1.07
CA ASP A 53 -11.90 -0.56 -0.34
C ASP A 53 -11.61 -0.91 1.14
N LEU A 54 -12.59 -0.68 2.03
CA LEU A 54 -12.50 -1.03 3.46
C LEU A 54 -12.26 -2.52 3.72
N ASP A 55 -12.68 -3.36 2.77
CA ASP A 55 -12.52 -4.80 2.84
C ASP A 55 -11.22 -5.31 2.21
N ASP A 56 -10.48 -4.43 1.56
CA ASP A 56 -9.16 -4.75 1.05
C ASP A 56 -8.18 -4.86 2.20
N PHE A 57 -7.11 -5.61 1.97
CA PHE A 57 -6.14 -5.88 3.01
C PHE A 57 -4.72 -5.98 2.44
N VAL A 58 -3.78 -5.60 3.29
CA VAL A 58 -2.35 -5.70 3.04
C VAL A 58 -1.86 -6.97 3.74
N ALA A 59 -1.16 -7.82 3.00
CA ALA A 59 -0.68 -9.10 3.53
C ALA A 59 0.75 -9.41 3.10
N ILE A 60 1.48 -10.05 4.01
CA ILE A 60 2.86 -10.50 3.82
C ILE A 60 2.84 -11.98 3.49
N TYR A 61 3.48 -12.35 2.38
CA TYR A 61 3.65 -13.71 1.91
C TYR A 61 5.14 -14.03 1.77
N ASP A 62 5.48 -15.32 1.84
CA ASP A 62 6.76 -15.77 1.30
C ASP A 62 6.88 -15.32 -0.16
N ALA A 63 8.07 -14.87 -0.56
CA ALA A 63 8.25 -14.18 -1.85
C ALA A 63 8.00 -15.06 -3.09
N ASP A 64 7.95 -16.38 -2.89
CA ASP A 64 7.71 -17.40 -3.92
C ASP A 64 6.23 -17.82 -4.01
N VAL A 65 5.37 -17.29 -3.15
CA VAL A 65 3.93 -17.57 -3.17
C VAL A 65 3.20 -16.48 -3.93
N ASP A 66 2.46 -16.86 -4.98
CA ASP A 66 1.51 -15.97 -5.66
C ASP A 66 0.13 -16.08 -4.99
N PRO A 67 -0.41 -15.00 -4.38
CA PRO A 67 -1.73 -15.00 -3.76
C PRO A 67 -2.86 -15.42 -4.72
N ASN A 68 -2.73 -15.10 -6.01
CA ASN A 68 -3.75 -15.41 -7.03
C ASN A 68 -3.82 -16.92 -7.34
N GLU A 69 -2.75 -17.67 -7.05
CA GLU A 69 -2.66 -19.11 -7.33
C GLU A 69 -3.03 -19.99 -6.12
N THR A 70 -3.39 -19.39 -4.98
CA THR A 70 -3.59 -20.12 -3.71
C THR A 70 -4.84 -21.01 -3.65
N ARG A 71 -5.73 -20.97 -4.66
CA ARG A 71 -6.96 -21.80 -4.77
C ARG A 71 -7.80 -21.83 -3.49
N GLY A 72 -7.89 -20.71 -2.79
CA GLY A 72 -8.65 -20.66 -1.54
C GLY A 72 -7.88 -21.07 -0.29
N HIS A 73 -6.58 -21.32 -0.36
CA HIS A 73 -5.77 -21.54 0.83
C HIS A 73 -5.19 -20.21 1.32
N VAL A 74 -5.48 -19.88 2.58
CA VAL A 74 -4.87 -18.73 3.23
C VAL A 74 -3.42 -19.07 3.54
N THR A 75 -2.48 -18.45 2.83
CA THR A 75 -1.04 -18.69 2.98
C THR A 75 -0.25 -17.45 3.36
N TYR A 76 -0.91 -16.31 3.60
CA TYR A 76 -0.23 -15.14 4.17
C TYR A 76 0.32 -15.48 5.56
N VAL A 77 1.47 -14.89 5.86
CA VAL A 77 2.13 -15.02 7.16
C VAL A 77 1.57 -13.98 8.13
N MET A 78 1.35 -12.76 7.64
CA MET A 78 0.72 -11.65 8.36
C MET A 78 -0.22 -10.88 7.44
N TRP A 79 -1.23 -10.23 8.02
CA TRP A 79 -2.17 -9.41 7.27
C TRP A 79 -2.85 -8.38 8.17
N MET A 80 -3.29 -7.28 7.58
CA MET A 80 -4.20 -6.30 8.18
C MET A 80 -5.06 -5.67 7.10
N ARG A 81 -6.26 -5.19 7.44
CA ARG A 81 -7.07 -4.44 6.49
C ARG A 81 -6.44 -3.09 6.20
N THR A 82 -6.82 -2.48 5.08
CA THR A 82 -6.35 -1.15 4.67
C THR A 82 -6.78 -0.03 5.61
N CYS A 83 -7.67 -0.28 6.58
CA CYS A 83 -7.91 0.63 7.70
C CYS A 83 -6.86 0.54 8.83
N GLY A 84 -5.86 -0.35 8.73
CA GLY A 84 -4.82 -0.55 9.75
C GLY A 84 -5.21 -1.47 10.92
N SER A 85 -6.35 -2.17 10.83
CA SER A 85 -6.86 -3.07 11.87
C SER A 85 -7.40 -4.38 11.28
N SER A 86 -7.70 -5.36 12.13
CA SER A 86 -8.40 -6.59 11.70
C SER A 86 -9.88 -6.36 11.38
N TYR A 87 -10.46 -5.27 11.90
CA TYR A 87 -11.85 -4.87 11.71
C TYR A 87 -11.92 -3.36 11.47
N CYS A 88 -12.62 -2.95 10.40
CA CYS A 88 -12.78 -1.56 10.01
C CYS A 88 -14.25 -1.16 10.12
N SER A 89 -14.51 0.00 10.72
CA SER A 89 -15.78 0.73 10.54
C SER A 89 -15.62 1.95 9.64
N GLU A 90 -14.39 2.42 9.46
CA GLU A 90 -14.04 3.65 8.74
C GLU A 90 -12.73 3.42 7.94
N PRO A 91 -12.46 4.23 6.90
CA PRO A 91 -11.19 4.19 6.16
C PRO A 91 -9.99 4.50 7.06
N ALA A 92 -8.78 4.09 6.65
CA ALA A 92 -7.58 4.54 7.35
C ALA A 92 -7.35 6.04 7.12
N ASP A 93 -6.95 6.74 8.18
CA ASP A 93 -6.42 8.11 8.11
C ASP A 93 -4.98 8.16 7.53
N SER A 94 -4.34 7.00 7.40
CA SER A 94 -2.93 6.85 7.02
C SER A 94 -2.79 5.82 5.91
N SER A 95 -1.88 6.12 4.98
CA SER A 95 -1.48 5.17 3.95
C SER A 95 -0.27 4.31 4.38
N THR A 96 0.20 4.47 5.62
CA THR A 96 1.29 3.67 6.21
C THR A 96 0.74 2.63 7.17
N PHE A 97 1.27 1.41 7.05
CA PHE A 97 0.92 0.21 7.80
C PHE A 97 2.14 -0.33 8.53
N LEU A 98 2.00 -0.58 9.83
CA LEU A 98 3.08 -1.09 10.67
C LEU A 98 2.82 -2.56 11.03
N PHE A 99 3.71 -3.44 10.56
CA PHE A 99 3.71 -4.85 10.91
C PHE A 99 4.71 -5.09 12.04
N GLY A 100 4.18 -5.18 13.26
CA GLY A 100 4.97 -5.25 14.47
C GLY A 100 4.25 -5.87 15.66
N LYS A 101 4.96 -5.91 16.79
CA LYS A 101 4.41 -6.39 18.07
C LYS A 101 3.21 -5.52 18.46
N GLY A 102 2.03 -6.13 18.58
CA GLY A 102 0.80 -5.45 19.01
C GLY A 102 -0.09 -4.96 17.87
N HIS A 103 0.40 -4.98 16.63
CA HIS A 103 -0.36 -4.57 15.45
C HIS A 103 -0.96 -5.77 14.70
N ASN A 104 -0.34 -6.96 14.80
CA ASN A 104 -0.84 -8.19 14.20
C ASN A 104 -0.81 -9.36 15.19
N LYS A 105 -1.92 -10.09 15.32
CA LYS A 105 -2.04 -11.23 16.26
C LYS A 105 -1.46 -12.53 15.73
N HIS A 106 -1.03 -12.58 14.46
CA HIS A 106 -0.59 -13.80 13.81
C HIS A 106 0.89 -13.69 13.40
N SER A 107 1.67 -14.72 13.72
CA SER A 107 3.03 -14.98 13.20
C SER A 107 4.11 -13.92 13.48
N TRP A 108 3.98 -13.13 14.56
CA TRP A 108 5.06 -12.25 15.03
C TRP A 108 5.95 -12.95 16.08
N PRO A 109 7.29 -12.81 16.03
CA PRO A 109 8.06 -12.12 15.00
C PRO A 109 8.00 -12.85 13.66
N LEU A 110 8.12 -12.10 12.56
CA LEU A 110 8.23 -12.70 11.23
C LEU A 110 9.45 -13.63 11.23
N PRO A 111 9.31 -14.92 10.84
CA PRO A 111 10.46 -15.81 10.72
C PRO A 111 11.50 -15.27 9.74
N MET A 112 12.72 -15.80 9.81
CA MET A 112 13.73 -15.49 8.81
C MET A 112 13.31 -16.06 7.45
N GLY A 113 13.49 -15.26 6.39
CA GLY A 113 13.01 -15.63 5.06
C GLY A 113 13.00 -14.45 4.09
N ARG A 114 12.52 -14.72 2.88
CA ARG A 114 12.31 -13.72 1.83
C ARG A 114 10.82 -13.51 1.64
N TYR A 115 10.38 -12.27 1.68
CA TYR A 115 8.96 -11.92 1.72
C TYR A 115 8.60 -10.88 0.66
N LYS A 116 7.30 -10.79 0.36
CA LYS A 116 6.68 -9.70 -0.40
C LYS A 116 5.41 -9.26 0.31
N VAL A 117 5.04 -8.01 0.11
CA VAL A 117 3.77 -7.48 0.56
C VAL A 117 2.83 -7.32 -0.63
N HIS A 118 1.57 -7.70 -0.43
CA HIS A 118 0.53 -7.64 -1.45
C HIS A 118 -0.65 -6.81 -0.93
N LEU A 119 -1.22 -5.98 -1.80
CA LEU A 119 -2.55 -5.41 -1.61
C LEU A 119 -3.57 -6.33 -2.29
N LEU A 120 -4.53 -6.81 -1.52
CA LEU A 120 -5.47 -7.84 -1.95
C LEU A 120 -6.92 -7.38 -1.78
N LYS A 121 -7.72 -7.61 -2.83
CA LYS A 121 -9.18 -7.55 -2.77
C LYS A 121 -9.72 -8.92 -2.44
N LYS A 122 -10.69 -9.01 -1.54
CA LYS A 122 -11.44 -10.24 -1.32
C LYS A 122 -12.54 -10.37 -2.38
N THR A 123 -12.41 -11.34 -3.28
CA THR A 123 -13.40 -11.59 -4.35
C THR A 123 -14.37 -12.72 -4.00
N GLY A 124 -14.01 -13.57 -3.04
CA GLY A 124 -14.84 -14.69 -2.59
C GLY A 124 -14.58 -15.05 -1.13
N LYS A 125 -15.06 -16.22 -0.70
CA LYS A 125 -14.86 -16.67 0.70
C LYS A 125 -13.38 -16.81 1.04
N ARG A 126 -12.57 -17.24 0.08
CA ARG A 126 -11.11 -17.45 0.19
C ARG A 126 -10.36 -17.08 -1.10
N GLU A 127 -11.04 -16.41 -2.02
CA GLU A 127 -10.46 -15.98 -3.29
C GLU A 127 -10.04 -14.53 -3.14
N PHE A 128 -8.84 -14.24 -3.65
CA PHE A 128 -8.21 -12.95 -3.55
C PHE A 128 -7.72 -12.52 -4.93
N GLU A 129 -7.77 -11.22 -5.18
CA GLU A 129 -7.19 -10.59 -6.35
C GLU A 129 -6.09 -9.63 -5.91
N THR A 130 -4.91 -9.75 -6.51
CA THR A 130 -3.76 -8.89 -6.20
C THR A 130 -3.79 -7.61 -7.02
N TYR A 131 -3.87 -6.47 -6.34
CA TYR A 131 -3.82 -5.14 -6.95
C TYR A 131 -2.41 -4.58 -7.03
N ALA A 132 -1.61 -4.82 -6.00
CA ALA A 132 -0.26 -4.29 -5.85
C ALA A 132 0.66 -5.34 -5.24
N THR A 133 1.95 -5.27 -5.55
CA THR A 133 2.98 -6.08 -4.92
C THR A 133 4.24 -5.26 -4.75
N SER A 134 4.82 -5.30 -3.55
CA SER A 134 6.07 -4.61 -3.25
C SER A 134 7.28 -5.28 -3.91
N GLN A 135 8.44 -4.62 -3.83
CA GLN A 135 9.72 -5.33 -3.93
C GLN A 135 9.84 -6.37 -2.81
N SER A 136 10.68 -7.38 -3.04
CA SER A 136 11.00 -8.36 -2.01
C SER A 136 11.92 -7.78 -0.95
N PHE A 137 11.74 -8.23 0.29
CA PHE A 137 12.65 -7.92 1.41
C PHE A 137 13.05 -9.20 2.14
N MET A 138 14.10 -9.10 2.95
CA MET A 138 14.63 -10.18 3.77
C MET A 138 14.34 -9.96 5.25
N VAL A 139 14.11 -11.05 5.98
CA VAL A 139 14.30 -11.10 7.43
C VAL A 139 15.49 -11.99 7.70
N GLU A 140 16.55 -11.44 8.28
CA GLU A 140 17.83 -12.13 8.45
C GLU A 140 18.56 -11.69 9.73
N ASP A 141 19.54 -12.49 10.16
CA ASP A 141 20.29 -12.27 11.42
C ASP A 141 21.32 -11.13 11.36
N ARG A 142 21.42 -10.43 10.22
CA ARG A 142 22.40 -9.37 9.99
C ARG A 142 21.72 -8.11 9.53
N ALA A 143 22.08 -6.99 10.14
CA ALA A 143 21.64 -5.68 9.66
C ALA A 143 22.12 -5.49 8.20
N PRO A 144 21.29 -4.90 7.31
CA PRO A 144 21.71 -4.61 5.95
C PRO A 144 22.99 -3.79 5.95
N LYS A 145 23.95 -4.17 5.11
CA LYS A 145 25.10 -3.32 4.84
C LYS A 145 24.56 -2.02 4.23
N GLN A 146 24.60 -0.93 4.99
CA GLN A 146 24.37 0.42 4.48
C GLN A 146 25.27 0.62 3.25
N VAL A 147 24.70 0.56 2.04
CA VAL A 147 25.43 0.92 0.85
C VAL A 147 25.59 2.43 0.93
N LYS A 148 26.77 2.88 1.37
CA LYS A 148 27.14 4.30 1.27
C LYS A 148 26.92 4.72 -0.17
N LYS A 149 25.92 5.58 -0.39
CA LYS A 149 25.71 6.25 -1.67
C LYS A 149 27.03 6.96 -1.99
N ILE A 150 27.75 6.48 -3.01
CA ILE A 150 28.93 7.17 -3.50
C ILE A 150 28.40 8.42 -4.17
N GLU A 151 28.52 9.55 -3.48
CA GLU A 151 28.31 10.86 -4.06
C GLU A 151 29.40 11.04 -5.12
N VAL A 152 29.03 10.92 -6.38
CA VAL A 152 29.94 11.19 -7.49
C VAL A 152 29.98 12.70 -7.61
N ASP A 153 30.96 13.31 -6.94
CA ASP A 153 31.30 14.70 -7.15
C ASP A 153 31.62 14.89 -8.64
N SER A 154 30.73 15.60 -9.32
CA SER A 154 30.92 15.98 -10.72
C SER A 154 32.00 17.06 -10.74
N VAL A 155 33.15 16.72 -11.32
CA VAL A 155 34.25 17.65 -11.62
C VAL A 155 33.94 18.43 -12.89
#